data_AF-A0AAN3AAE2-F1
#
_entry.id   AF-A0AAN3AAE2-F1
#
_cell.length_a   1.000
_cell.length_b   1.000
_cell.length_c   1.000
_cell.angle_alpha   90.00
_cell.angle_beta   90.00
_cell.angle_gamma   90.00
#
_symmetry.space_group_name_H-M   'P 1'
#
loop_
_entity.id
_entity.type
_entity.pdbx_description
1 polymer ?
#
loop_
_entity_poly.entity_id
_entity_poly.type
_entity_poly.pdbx_seq_one_letter_code
_entity_poly.pdbx_strand_id
1 'polypeptide(L)' 'MVLRMSEETELTFKQLRELALAHHIADNRTMIGIWAKLNGYSKRRKQRDNKVYTVYIKMNNDT' A
#
# COMPACT_ATOMS: atom_id res chain seq x y z
N MET A 1 6.02 19.07 -20.51
CA MET A 1 5.93 18.63 -19.11
C MET A 1 5.55 17.15 -19.13
N VAL A 2 6.53 16.25 -19.06
CA VAL A 2 6.23 14.81 -18.96
C VAL A 2 5.92 14.55 -17.50
N LEU A 3 4.63 14.42 -17.16
CA LEU A 3 4.23 13.83 -15.88
C LEU A 3 4.77 12.41 -15.92
N ARG A 4 5.93 12.19 -15.29
CA ARG A 4 6.50 10.86 -15.10
C ARG A 4 5.53 10.15 -14.18
N MET A 5 4.57 9.44 -14.79
CA MET A 5 3.68 8.51 -14.12
C MET A 5 4.52 7.30 -13.73
N SER A 6 5.47 7.48 -12.81
CA SER A 6 6.00 6.35 -12.06
C SER A 6 4.80 5.78 -11.31
N GLU A 7 4.35 4.60 -11.70
CA GLU A 7 3.16 3.92 -11.19
C GLU A 7 3.36 3.54 -9.72
N GLU A 8 3.39 4.53 -8.82
CA GLU A 8 3.25 4.32 -7.39
C GLU A 8 1.81 3.82 -7.17
N THR A 9 1.64 2.50 -7.11
CA THR A 9 0.32 1.93 -6.79
C THR A 9 0.01 2.24 -5.33
N GLU A 10 -0.86 3.22 -5.11
CA GLU A 10 -1.32 3.59 -3.78
C GLU A 10 -2.55 2.77 -3.41
N LEU A 11 -2.43 2.01 -2.32
CA LEU A 11 -3.50 1.18 -1.79
C LEU A 11 -3.94 1.69 -0.43
N THR A 12 -5.25 1.69 -0.22
CA THR A 12 -5.83 1.81 1.12
C THR A 12 -5.59 0.52 1.91
N PHE A 13 -5.72 0.59 3.25
CA PHE A 13 -5.61 -0.61 4.08
C PHE A 13 -6.63 -1.69 3.69
N LYS A 14 -7.84 -1.30 3.24
CA LYS A 14 -8.87 -2.25 2.80
C LYS A 14 -8.43 -3.03 1.56
N GLN A 15 -7.89 -2.35 0.56
CA GLN A 15 -7.37 -2.99 -0.66
C GLN A 15 -6.15 -3.88 -0.34
N LEU A 16 -5.24 -3.40 0.51
CA LEU A 16 -4.10 -4.20 0.97
C LEU A 16 -4.54 -5.47 1.71
N ARG A 17 -5.59 -5.37 2.54
CA ARG A 17 -6.19 -6.51 3.23
C ARG A 17 -6.76 -7.53 2.26
N GLU A 18 -7.51 -7.10 1.25
CA GLU A 18 -8.08 -7.99 0.23
C GLU A 18 -6.97 -8.76 -0.53
N LEU A 19 -5.87 -8.08 -0.87
CA LEU A 19 -4.70 -8.75 -1.45
C LEU A 19 -4.09 -9.78 -0.51
N ALA A 20 -3.83 -9.41 0.74
CA ALA A 20 -3.24 -10.32 1.73
C ALA A 20 -4.12 -11.57 1.94
N LEU A 21 -5.45 -11.39 1.99
CA LEU A 21 -6.39 -12.50 2.11
C LEU A 21 -6.40 -13.41 0.88
N ALA A 22 -6.21 -12.86 -0.32
CA ALA A 22 -6.03 -13.66 -1.54
C ALA A 22 -4.75 -14.52 -1.50
N HIS A 23 -3.74 -14.09 -0.75
CA HIS A 23 -2.51 -14.84 -0.48
C HIS A 23 -2.61 -15.75 0.76
N HIS A 24 -3.82 -16.03 1.26
CA HIS A 24 -4.07 -16.86 2.44
C HIS A 24 -3.44 -16.34 3.74
N ILE A 25 -3.18 -15.03 3.84
CA ILE A 25 -2.75 -14.41 5.09
C ILE A 25 -3.97 -14.21 5.99
N ALA A 26 -3.82 -14.53 7.28
CA ALA A 26 -4.87 -14.32 8.26
C ALA A 26 -5.31 -12.84 8.31
N ASP A 27 -6.61 -12.59 8.52
CA ASP A 27 -7.19 -11.26 8.66
C ASP A 27 -6.82 -10.59 10.00
N ASN A 28 -5.53 -10.33 10.17
CA ASN A 28 -4.96 -9.70 11.33
C ASN A 28 -4.13 -8.51 10.88
N ARG A 29 -4.38 -7.34 11.48
CA ARG A 29 -3.71 -6.08 11.13
C ARG A 29 -2.18 -6.17 11.18
N THR A 30 -1.65 -6.94 12.13
CA THR A 30 -0.21 -7.19 12.25
C THR A 30 0.31 -8.07 11.12
N MET A 31 -0.38 -9.17 10.80
CA MET A 31 0.02 -10.09 9.72
C MET A 31 -0.05 -9.40 8.35
N ILE A 32 -1.12 -8.63 8.08
CA ILE A 32 -1.26 -7.83 6.86
C ILE A 32 -0.14 -6.79 6.77
N GLY A 33 0.20 -6.14 7.89
CA GLY A 33 1.31 -5.18 7.94
C GLY A 33 2.68 -5.82 7.66
N ILE A 34 2.94 -7.02 8.20
CA ILE A 34 4.15 -7.79 7.92
C ILE A 34 4.19 -8.19 6.45
N TRP A 35 3.10 -8.77 5.93
CA TRP A 35 2.99 -9.18 4.54
C TRP A 35 3.22 -8.00 3.58
N ALA A 36 2.63 -6.85 3.87
CA ALA A 36 2.83 -5.63 3.08
C ALA A 36 4.31 -5.23 3.02
N LYS A 37 4.99 -5.20 4.16
CA LYS A 37 6.43 -4.88 4.23
C LYS A 37 7.27 -5.87 3.44
N LEU A 38 6.96 -7.17 3.53
CA LEU A 38 7.65 -8.23 2.77
C LEU A 38 7.44 -8.12 1.26
N ASN A 39 6.28 -7.62 0.82
CA ASN A 39 5.94 -7.43 -0.59
C ASN A 39 6.35 -6.04 -1.13
N GLY A 40 7.15 -5.28 -0.38
CA GLY A 40 7.67 -3.98 -0.81
C GLY A 40 6.69 -2.81 -0.66
N TYR A 41 5.58 -2.99 0.06
CA TYR A 41 4.67 -1.88 0.36
C TYR A 41 5.20 -1.05 1.54
N SER A 42 5.28 0.25 1.32
CA SER A 42 5.66 1.24 2.33
C SER A 42 4.44 2.00 2.84
N LYS A 43 4.30 2.10 4.15
CA LYS A 43 3.23 2.87 4.79
C LYS A 43 3.57 4.36 4.76
N ARG A 44 2.73 5.18 4.14
CA ARG A 44 2.80 6.66 4.19
C ARG A 44 1.55 7.26 4.84
N ARG A 45 1.75 8.36 5.57
CA ARG A 45 0.66 9.22 6.04
C ARG A 45 0.53 10.37 5.05
N LYS A 46 -0.68 10.60 4.55
CA LYS A 46 -1.01 11.74 3.68
C LYS A 46 -2.09 12.57 4.35
N GLN A 47 -1.96 13.89 4.26
CA GLN A 47 -3.01 14.81 4.69
C GLN A 47 -3.76 15.29 3.45
N ARG A 48 -5.09 15.20 3.49
CA ARG A 48 -5.99 15.72 2.46
C ARG A 48 -7.23 16.27 3.14
N ASP A 49 -7.67 17.47 2.77
CA ASP A 49 -8.88 18.10 3.32
C ASP A 49 -8.90 18.11 4.86
N ASN A 50 -7.76 18.47 5.46
CA ASN A 50 -7.52 18.47 6.91
C ASN A 50 -7.68 17.11 7.62
N LYS A 51 -7.78 16.00 6.86
CA LYS A 51 -7.85 14.62 7.36
C LYS A 51 -6.57 13.87 7.03
N VAL A 52 -6.08 13.07 7.97
CA VAL A 52 -4.89 12.25 7.78
C VAL A 52 -5.31 10.83 7.40
N TYR A 53 -4.89 10.40 6.22
CA TYR A 53 -5.11 9.06 5.70
C TYR A 53 -3.80 8.28 5.72
N THR A 54 -3.92 6.98 5.94
CA THR A 54 -2.79 6.05 5.79
C THR A 54 -2.95 5.33 4.47
N VAL A 55 -1.92 5.41 3.63
CA VAL A 55 -1.83 4.70 2.35
C VAL A 55 -0.61 3.80 2.34
N TYR A 56 -0.67 2.75 1.54
CA TYR A 56 0.42 1.81 1.31
C TYR A 56 0.85 1.93 -0.14
N ILE A 57 2.13 2.20 -0.35
CA ILE A 57 2.67 2.50 -1.67
C ILE A 57 3.68 1.41 -2.03
N LYS A 58 3.49 0.78 -3.17
CA LYS A 58 4.50 -0.11 -3.77
C LYS A 58 5.26 0.69 -4.83
N MET A 59 6.58 0.68 -4.74
CA MET A 59 7.41 1.15 -5.84
C MET A 59 7.50 0.03 -6.86
N ASN A 60 6.83 0.18 -8.00
CA ASN A 60 7.13 -0.61 -9.17
C ASN A 60 8.43 -0.04 -9.75
N ASN A 61 9.55 -0.73 -9.50
CA ASN A 61 10.76 -0.49 -10.29
C ASN A 61 10.52 -1.16 -11.63
N ASP A 62 9.90 -0.44 -12.57
CA ASP A 62 10.02 -0.81 -13.98
C ASP A 62 11.51 -0.76 -14.35
N THR A 63 12.11 -1.95 -14.48
CA THR A 63 13.39 -2.18 -15.16
C THR A 63 13.31 -1.81 -16.63
#